data_AF-A0AAI9YW14-F1
#
_entry.id   AF-A0AAI9YW14-F1
#
_cell.length_a   1.000
_cell.length_b   1.000
_cell.length_c   1.000
_cell.angle_alpha   90.00
_cell.angle_beta   90.00
_cell.angle_gamma   90.00
#
_symmetry.space_group_name_H-M   'P 1'
#
loop_
_entity.id
_entity.type
_entity.pdbx_description
1 polymer ?
#
loop_
_entity_poly.entity_id
_entity_poly.type
_entity_poly.pdbx_seq_one_letter_code
_entity_poly.pdbx_strand_id
1 'polypeptide(L)'
;MMDPKSKYSQLQSQEADDGNSEEETVYPDISARPYRLASLTTLLLVYCACTTSLILAAVAFALTSPDGVFHHKAQSSPFQIEAVFGRSWAHMSLDPKYDGLWEDVEGDSGSIIFNLTDPAQGSMGMSATIAMFHQLHCLSIFRNVLQEAHRGVDPGLDWNDHDHWPHCLDYMRKSILCAADGTIEQQPILPNGTIAPFIDGSQDVRHCGDNRRLIKQMKTYGKTVITKPFP
;
A
#
# COMPACT_ATOMS: atom_id res chain seq x y z
N MET A 1 30.15 -20.87 25.99
CA MET A 1 29.32 -19.66 25.74
C MET A 1 29.78 -19.09 24.41
N MET A 2 29.25 -19.59 23.29
CA MET A 2 28.06 -19.06 22.60
C MET A 2 28.31 -17.65 22.03
N ASP A 3 28.96 -17.62 20.86
CA ASP A 3 28.49 -17.14 19.55
C ASP A 3 27.71 -15.81 19.40
N PRO A 4 27.75 -15.18 18.20
CA PRO A 4 28.39 -13.89 18.02
C PRO A 4 27.46 -12.81 17.44
N LYS A 5 28.01 -11.58 17.39
CA LYS A 5 27.38 -10.38 16.85
C LYS A 5 27.10 -10.50 15.34
N SER A 6 25.81 -10.37 15.01
CA SER A 6 25.19 -9.83 13.79
C SER A 6 26.10 -9.57 12.57
N LYS A 7 25.92 -10.39 11.53
CA LYS A 7 26.22 -10.06 10.12
C LYS A 7 25.05 -9.26 9.55
N TYR A 8 25.36 -8.24 8.75
CA TYR A 8 24.68 -7.77 7.53
C TYR A 8 24.93 -6.28 7.36
N SER A 9 26.13 -5.97 6.89
CA SER A 9 26.46 -4.71 6.24
C SER A 9 27.58 -5.03 5.27
N GLN A 10 27.39 -4.55 4.04
CA GLN A 10 28.34 -4.55 2.94
C GLN A 10 28.39 -5.85 2.13
N LEU A 11 28.07 -5.72 0.85
CA LEU A 11 29.05 -5.90 -0.21
C LEU A 11 28.52 -5.21 -1.47
N GLN A 12 29.10 -4.04 -1.73
CA GLN A 12 29.05 -3.30 -2.98
C GLN A 12 30.31 -3.70 -3.75
N SER A 13 30.13 -4.04 -5.03
CA SER A 13 31.11 -4.04 -6.14
C SER A 13 32.55 -4.45 -5.87
N GLN A 14 33.01 -5.50 -6.55
CA GLN A 14 34.41 -5.55 -6.99
C GLN A 14 34.54 -6.34 -8.30
N GLU A 15 35.05 -5.64 -9.30
CA GLU A 15 35.54 -6.12 -10.59
C GLU A 15 37.07 -6.23 -10.49
N ALA A 16 37.61 -7.23 -11.19
CA ALA A 16 38.97 -7.42 -11.73
C ALA A 16 40.21 -7.05 -10.87
N ASP A 17 41.18 -7.97 -10.76
CA ASP A 17 42.37 -8.01 -11.63
C ASP A 17 43.39 -9.08 -11.16
N ASP A 18 44.22 -9.50 -12.11
CA ASP A 18 45.69 -9.57 -12.03
C ASP A 18 46.43 -10.94 -12.02
N GLY A 19 47.56 -10.94 -12.74
CA GLY A 19 48.63 -11.94 -12.75
C GLY A 19 49.01 -12.40 -14.17
N ASN A 20 49.83 -11.66 -14.94
CA ASN A 20 51.32 -11.64 -14.98
C ASN A 20 51.91 -13.04 -15.35
N SER A 21 52.85 -13.26 -16.27
CA SER A 21 54.07 -12.52 -16.62
C SER A 21 54.78 -13.13 -17.86
N GLU A 22 55.59 -12.28 -18.51
CA GLU A 22 56.89 -12.55 -19.17
C GLU A 22 56.98 -13.08 -20.61
N GLU A 23 57.95 -12.46 -21.29
CA GLU A 23 58.22 -12.34 -22.72
C GLU A 23 59.51 -13.11 -23.07
N GLU A 24 59.47 -13.98 -24.09
CA GLU A 24 60.68 -14.47 -24.75
C GLU A 24 60.45 -14.52 -26.27
N THR A 25 61.05 -13.57 -26.98
CA THR A 25 60.95 -13.44 -28.44
C THR A 25 61.95 -14.36 -29.14
N VAL A 26 61.45 -15.43 -29.78
CA VAL A 26 62.17 -16.24 -30.76
C VAL A 26 61.37 -16.24 -32.06
N TYR A 27 61.87 -15.57 -33.11
CA TYR A 27 61.33 -15.72 -34.47
C TYR A 27 62.00 -16.92 -35.16
N PRO A 28 61.21 -17.82 -35.75
CA PRO A 28 61.52 -18.15 -37.13
C PRO A 28 60.30 -18.27 -38.06
N ASP A 29 60.58 -17.79 -39.27
CA ASP A 29 60.18 -18.26 -40.58
C ASP A 29 58.70 -18.18 -41.02
N ILE A 30 58.52 -17.34 -42.05
CA ILE A 30 57.29 -17.07 -42.76
C ILE A 30 57.05 -18.24 -43.71
N SER A 31 56.21 -19.20 -43.30
CA SER A 31 55.45 -20.01 -44.25
C SER A 31 53.96 -19.78 -44.01
N ALA A 32 53.36 -18.95 -44.86
CA ALA A 32 51.93 -18.71 -44.88
C ALA A 32 51.20 -20.01 -45.22
N ARG A 33 50.64 -20.69 -44.21
CA ARG A 33 49.61 -21.71 -44.43
C ARG A 33 48.36 -21.01 -44.95
N PRO A 34 47.73 -21.48 -46.04
CA PRO A 34 46.45 -20.94 -46.46
C PRO A 34 45.39 -21.44 -45.47
N TYR A 35 45.07 -20.62 -44.46
CA TYR A 35 43.84 -20.77 -43.72
C TYR A 35 42.70 -20.60 -44.74
N ARG A 36 42.02 -21.71 -45.05
CA ARG A 36 40.96 -21.76 -46.07
C ARG A 36 39.94 -20.67 -45.75
N LEU A 37 39.71 -19.75 -46.69
CA LEU A 37 38.69 -18.67 -46.63
C LEU A 37 37.33 -19.13 -46.05
N ALA A 38 36.99 -20.41 -46.27
CA ALA A 38 35.80 -21.06 -45.73
C ALA A 38 35.69 -21.06 -44.19
N SER A 39 36.80 -20.94 -43.44
CA SER A 39 36.78 -20.93 -41.97
C SER A 39 36.44 -19.56 -41.38
N LEU A 40 36.78 -18.49 -42.09
CA LEU A 40 36.49 -17.11 -41.66
C LEU A 40 35.04 -16.73 -41.99
N THR A 41 34.54 -17.17 -43.14
CA THR A 41 33.14 -16.97 -43.52
C THR A 41 32.19 -17.72 -42.60
N THR A 42 32.52 -18.95 -42.18
CA THR A 42 31.70 -19.68 -41.20
C THR A 42 31.70 -19.03 -39.82
N LEU A 43 32.85 -18.54 -39.33
CA LEU A 43 32.94 -17.78 -38.08
C LEU A 43 32.09 -16.50 -38.12
N LEU A 44 32.14 -15.75 -39.23
CA LEU A 44 31.32 -14.56 -39.44
C LEU A 44 29.81 -14.88 -39.45
N LEU A 45 29.41 -15.97 -40.12
CA LEU A 45 28.00 -16.38 -40.15
C LEU A 45 27.49 -16.81 -38.77
N VAL A 46 28.30 -17.54 -38.00
CA VAL A 46 27.96 -17.92 -36.62
C VAL A 46 27.85 -16.68 -35.74
N TYR A 47 28.77 -15.73 -35.85
CA TYR A 47 28.72 -14.47 -35.11
C TYR A 47 27.46 -13.64 -35.44
N CYS A 48 27.11 -13.52 -36.73
CA CYS A 48 25.88 -12.85 -37.14
C CYS A 48 24.63 -13.56 -36.61
N ALA A 49 24.60 -14.88 -36.62
CA ALA A 49 23.46 -15.66 -36.10
C ALA A 49 23.30 -15.50 -34.58
N CYS A 50 24.41 -15.50 -33.82
CA CYS A 50 24.38 -15.32 -32.37
C CYS A 50 23.95 -13.90 -31.98
N THR A 51 24.51 -12.88 -32.63
CA THR A 51 24.17 -11.47 -32.36
C THR A 51 22.71 -11.15 -32.70
N THR A 52 22.20 -11.65 -33.83
CA THR A 52 20.78 -11.49 -34.18
C THR A 52 19.85 -12.19 -33.20
N SER A 53 20.22 -13.39 -32.73
CA SER A 53 19.45 -14.12 -31.71
C SER A 53 19.41 -13.39 -30.36
N LEU A 54 20.54 -12.81 -29.93
CA LEU A 54 20.61 -12.02 -28.70
C LEU A 54 19.78 -10.74 -28.78
N ILE A 55 19.81 -10.04 -29.93
CA ILE A 55 19.00 -8.84 -30.15
C ILE A 55 17.52 -9.19 -30.13
N LEU A 56 17.11 -10.27 -30.80
CA LEU A 56 15.71 -10.73 -30.81
C LEU A 56 15.24 -11.12 -29.40
N ALA A 57 16.09 -11.77 -28.60
CA ALA A 57 15.78 -12.10 -27.22
C ALA A 57 15.63 -10.84 -26.34
N ALA A 58 16.51 -9.84 -26.50
CA ALA A 58 16.43 -8.58 -25.77
C ALA A 58 15.18 -7.78 -26.14
N VAL A 59 14.80 -7.75 -27.43
CA VAL A 59 13.58 -7.10 -27.90
C VAL A 59 12.34 -7.85 -27.39
N ALA A 60 12.32 -9.18 -27.45
CA ALA A 60 11.23 -9.98 -26.89
C ALA A 60 11.09 -9.74 -25.38
N PHE A 61 12.19 -9.67 -24.64
CA PHE A 61 12.19 -9.34 -23.21
C PHE A 61 11.69 -7.91 -22.96
N ALA A 62 12.06 -6.93 -23.77
CA ALA A 62 11.54 -5.56 -23.64
C ALA A 62 10.04 -5.47 -23.98
N LEU A 63 9.55 -6.27 -24.94
CA LEU A 63 8.13 -6.31 -25.32
C LEU A 63 7.27 -7.11 -24.33
N THR A 64 7.85 -8.05 -23.59
CA THR A 64 7.15 -8.82 -22.54
C THR A 64 7.38 -8.26 -21.14
N SER A 65 8.38 -7.39 -20.97
CA SER A 65 8.56 -6.62 -19.75
C SER A 65 7.37 -5.67 -19.63
N PRO A 66 6.55 -5.78 -18.58
CA PRO A 66 5.51 -4.81 -18.33
C PRO A 66 6.20 -3.52 -17.89
N ASP A 67 6.50 -2.63 -18.84
CA ASP A 67 6.83 -1.24 -18.57
C ASP A 67 5.60 -0.58 -17.94
N GLY A 68 5.51 -0.65 -16.62
CA GLY A 68 4.34 -0.15 -15.91
C GLY A 68 4.37 -0.24 -14.39
N VAL A 69 5.49 -0.54 -13.74
CA VAL A 69 5.64 -0.18 -12.33
C VAL A 69 6.16 1.25 -12.29
N PHE A 70 5.24 2.21 -12.41
CA PHE A 70 5.45 3.53 -11.83
C PHE A 70 5.79 3.32 -10.36
N HIS A 71 7.08 3.29 -10.03
CA HIS A 71 7.52 3.67 -8.70
C HIS A 71 7.19 5.15 -8.56
N HIS A 72 5.93 5.42 -8.17
CA HIS A 72 5.62 6.65 -7.48
C HIS A 72 6.55 6.66 -6.26
N LYS A 73 7.63 7.41 -6.37
CA LYS A 73 8.39 7.89 -5.23
C LYS A 73 7.33 8.37 -4.25
N ALA A 74 7.25 7.75 -3.07
CA ALA A 74 6.32 8.13 -2.02
C ALA A 74 6.66 9.56 -1.60
N GLN A 75 6.18 10.52 -2.38
CA GLN A 75 6.18 11.91 -2.03
C GLN A 75 5.18 11.97 -0.88
N SER A 76 5.69 12.12 0.34
CA SER A 76 4.88 12.36 1.54
C SER A 76 3.79 13.33 1.14
N SER A 77 2.55 12.84 1.11
CA SER A 77 1.41 13.62 0.64
C SER A 77 1.41 14.91 1.48
N PRO A 78 1.34 16.11 0.88
CA PRO A 78 1.39 17.38 1.61
C PRO A 78 0.16 17.62 2.53
N PHE A 79 -0.62 16.57 2.79
CA PHE A 79 -1.89 16.56 3.52
C PHE A 79 -1.91 15.51 4.63
N GLN A 80 -0.75 15.25 5.25
CA GLN A 80 -0.67 14.45 6.46
C GLN A 80 -0.59 15.32 7.71
N ILE A 81 -1.17 14.83 8.79
CA ILE A 81 -1.16 15.45 10.12
C ILE A 81 -0.65 14.43 11.13
N GLU A 82 0.04 14.90 12.16
CA GLU A 82 0.41 14.08 13.30
C GLU A 82 -0.69 14.12 14.36
N ALA A 83 -1.00 12.96 14.95
CA ALA A 83 -2.00 12.85 15.99
C ALA A 83 -1.70 11.71 16.96
N VAL A 84 -2.26 11.79 18.16
CA VAL A 84 -2.28 10.71 19.15
C VAL A 84 -3.74 10.30 19.34
N PHE A 85 -4.05 9.00 19.24
CA PHE A 85 -5.44 8.53 19.25
C PHE A 85 -6.16 8.78 20.58
N GLY A 86 -5.45 8.69 21.70
CA GLY A 86 -6.05 8.82 23.02
C GLY A 86 -7.13 7.76 23.26
N ARG A 87 -8.10 8.08 24.12
CA ARG A 87 -9.22 7.18 24.46
C ARG A 87 -10.52 7.96 24.57
N SER A 88 -11.61 7.36 24.07
CA SER A 88 -12.95 7.90 24.22
C SER A 88 -13.94 6.83 24.71
N TRP A 89 -14.32 6.88 25.98
CA TRP A 89 -15.25 5.92 26.58
C TRP A 89 -16.63 5.92 25.91
N ALA A 90 -17.07 7.07 25.38
CA ALA A 90 -18.33 7.18 24.66
C ALA A 90 -18.31 6.39 23.33
N HIS A 91 -17.19 6.43 22.59
CA HIS A 91 -17.01 5.64 21.37
C HIS A 91 -16.71 4.16 21.67
N MET A 92 -16.33 3.80 22.89
CA MET A 92 -16.14 2.40 23.31
C MET A 92 -17.43 1.76 23.86
N SER A 93 -18.59 2.37 23.64
CA SER A 93 -19.85 1.94 24.23
C SER A 93 -20.90 1.51 23.19
N LEU A 94 -21.62 0.45 23.54
CA LEU A 94 -22.83 -0.01 22.83
C LEU A 94 -24.11 0.63 23.39
N ASP A 95 -24.03 1.49 24.40
CA ASP A 95 -25.19 2.17 24.99
C ASP A 95 -25.87 3.08 23.94
N PRO A 96 -27.19 2.93 23.69
CA PRO A 96 -27.93 3.72 22.70
C PRO A 96 -27.81 5.24 22.88
N LYS A 97 -27.53 5.74 24.09
CA LYS A 97 -27.35 7.18 24.32
C LYS A 97 -26.17 7.79 23.54
N TYR A 98 -25.28 6.95 22.99
CA TYR A 98 -24.13 7.36 22.19
C TYR A 98 -24.31 7.11 20.68
N ASP A 99 -25.49 6.68 20.22
CA ASP A 99 -25.71 6.35 18.80
C ASP A 99 -25.39 7.54 17.88
N GLY A 100 -25.74 8.77 18.28
CA GLY A 100 -25.44 9.98 17.50
C GLY A 100 -23.94 10.29 17.31
N LEU A 101 -23.03 9.59 17.99
CA LEU A 101 -21.58 9.69 17.71
C LEU A 101 -21.16 8.92 16.45
N TRP A 102 -22.03 8.05 15.94
CA TRP A 102 -21.79 7.13 14.81
C TRP A 102 -22.57 7.51 13.55
N GLU A 103 -23.25 8.66 13.58
CA GLU A 103 -24.01 9.24 12.47
C GLU A 103 -23.13 10.26 11.72
N ASP A 104 -22.10 9.79 11.02
CA ASP A 104 -21.07 10.67 10.44
C ASP A 104 -21.60 11.74 9.45
N VAL A 105 -22.61 11.37 8.67
CA VAL A 105 -23.31 12.23 7.72
C VAL A 105 -24.80 12.11 8.00
N GLU A 106 -25.50 13.24 8.03
CA GLU A 106 -26.94 13.27 8.27
C GLU A 106 -27.70 12.49 7.19
N GLY A 107 -28.66 11.67 7.62
CA GLY A 107 -29.37 10.73 6.76
C GLY A 107 -28.52 9.50 6.48
N ASP A 108 -28.83 8.41 7.17
CA ASP A 108 -28.28 7.05 7.09
C ASP A 108 -27.55 6.68 5.77
N SER A 109 -26.46 5.92 5.89
CA SER A 109 -25.73 5.05 4.93
C SER A 109 -25.66 5.42 3.43
N GLY A 110 -26.76 5.80 2.79
CA GLY A 110 -26.82 6.31 1.41
C GLY A 110 -26.45 7.79 1.24
N SER A 111 -26.45 8.62 2.29
CA SER A 111 -26.13 10.06 2.11
C SER A 111 -24.65 10.37 1.95
N ILE A 112 -23.76 9.40 2.10
CA ILE A 112 -22.33 9.58 1.81
C ILE A 112 -22.05 9.75 0.32
N ILE A 113 -23.02 9.41 -0.53
CA ILE A 113 -22.90 9.48 -1.99
C ILE A 113 -23.20 10.91 -2.47
N PHE A 114 -22.28 11.49 -3.24
CA PHE A 114 -22.45 12.74 -3.99
C PHE A 114 -22.26 12.49 -5.50
N ASN A 115 -22.83 13.35 -6.32
CA ASN A 115 -22.72 13.24 -7.78
C ASN A 115 -21.54 14.09 -8.28
N LEU A 116 -20.61 13.44 -8.97
CA LEU A 116 -19.58 14.10 -9.77
C LEU A 116 -20.19 14.43 -11.13
N THR A 117 -20.21 15.70 -11.48
CA THR A 117 -20.55 16.16 -12.84
C THR A 117 -19.25 16.33 -13.61
N ASP A 118 -19.10 15.62 -14.72
CA ASP A 118 -17.99 15.83 -15.65
C ASP A 118 -18.50 16.64 -16.86
N PRO A 119 -18.03 17.89 -17.06
CA PRO A 119 -18.41 18.71 -18.20
C PRO A 119 -18.13 18.04 -19.56
N ALA A 120 -17.18 17.10 -19.63
CA ALA A 120 -16.80 16.39 -20.86
C ALA A 120 -17.65 15.14 -21.15
N GLN A 121 -18.34 14.57 -20.15
CA GLN A 121 -19.16 13.35 -20.30
C GLN A 121 -20.68 13.61 -20.36
N GLY A 122 -21.09 14.88 -20.45
CA GLY A 122 -22.51 15.26 -20.45
C GLY A 122 -23.18 15.05 -19.09
N SER A 123 -24.51 15.13 -19.05
CA SER A 123 -25.31 15.13 -17.80
C SER A 123 -25.33 13.82 -17.02
N MET A 124 -24.50 12.83 -17.37
CA MET A 124 -24.44 11.56 -16.65
C MET A 124 -23.52 11.71 -15.44
N GLY A 125 -24.10 12.13 -14.31
CA GLY A 125 -23.37 12.26 -13.05
C GLY A 125 -22.89 10.90 -12.55
N MET A 126 -21.62 10.80 -12.13
CA MET A 126 -21.09 9.63 -11.46
C MET A 126 -21.32 9.75 -9.95
N SER A 127 -22.01 8.79 -9.36
CA SER A 127 -22.12 8.69 -7.91
C SER A 127 -20.78 8.29 -7.29
N ALA A 128 -20.31 9.07 -6.31
CA ALA A 128 -19.04 8.88 -5.64
C ALA A 128 -19.18 9.14 -4.14
N THR A 129 -18.26 8.60 -3.35
CA THR A 129 -18.11 8.91 -1.92
C THR A 129 -16.64 9.11 -1.59
N ILE A 130 -16.34 9.84 -0.52
CA ILE A 130 -14.98 9.91 0.01
C ILE A 130 -14.73 8.66 0.84
N ALA A 131 -13.65 7.93 0.55
CA ALA A 131 -13.33 6.64 1.17
C ALA A 131 -13.36 6.67 2.71
N MET A 132 -12.87 7.76 3.34
CA MET A 132 -12.94 7.92 4.81
C MET A 132 -14.37 7.80 5.35
N PHE A 133 -15.35 8.44 4.69
CA PHE A 133 -16.76 8.35 5.14
C PHE A 133 -17.37 6.97 4.90
N HIS A 134 -16.94 6.27 3.85
CA HIS A 134 -17.36 4.88 3.63
C HIS A 134 -16.80 3.95 4.73
N GLN A 135 -15.53 4.14 5.13
CA GLN A 135 -14.93 3.39 6.24
C GLN A 135 -15.65 3.64 7.57
N LEU A 136 -15.99 4.90 7.85
CA LEU A 136 -16.76 5.27 9.04
C LEU A 136 -18.16 4.65 9.04
N HIS A 137 -18.86 4.67 7.90
CA HIS A 137 -20.13 3.98 7.71
C HIS A 137 -20.01 2.46 7.96
N CYS A 138 -19.01 1.80 7.39
CA CYS A 138 -18.79 0.37 7.64
C CYS A 138 -18.54 0.07 9.13
N LEU A 139 -17.83 0.96 9.83
CA LEU A 139 -17.59 0.81 11.26
C LEU A 139 -18.88 0.98 12.10
N SER A 140 -19.77 1.91 11.72
CA SER A 140 -21.07 2.06 12.41
C SER A 140 -21.97 0.83 12.20
N ILE A 141 -21.92 0.19 11.02
CA ILE A 141 -22.60 -1.09 10.79
C ILE A 141 -22.12 -2.17 11.77
N PHE A 142 -20.82 -2.32 12.02
CA PHE A 142 -20.35 -3.29 13.00
C PHE A 142 -20.86 -3.01 14.41
N ARG A 143 -20.90 -1.73 14.81
CA ARG A 143 -21.47 -1.36 16.10
C ARG A 143 -22.95 -1.73 16.19
N ASN A 144 -23.73 -1.48 15.14
CA ASN A 144 -25.15 -1.82 15.10
C ASN A 144 -25.36 -3.33 15.22
N VAL A 145 -24.57 -4.12 14.49
CA VAL A 145 -24.60 -5.60 14.59
C VAL A 145 -24.26 -6.08 16.00
N LEU A 146 -23.26 -5.47 16.66
CA LEU A 146 -22.95 -5.80 18.06
C LEU A 146 -24.10 -5.44 19.02
N GLN A 147 -24.80 -4.32 18.79
CA GLN A 147 -25.98 -3.95 19.57
C GLN A 147 -27.17 -4.89 19.33
N GLU A 148 -27.35 -5.37 18.10
CA GLU A 148 -28.37 -6.35 17.75
C GLU A 148 -28.07 -7.73 18.36
N ALA A 149 -26.83 -8.19 18.25
CA ALA A 149 -26.36 -9.42 18.89
C ALA A 149 -26.52 -9.37 20.41
N HIS A 150 -26.22 -8.24 21.04
CA HIS A 150 -26.47 -8.04 22.48
C HIS A 150 -27.96 -8.17 22.86
N ARG A 151 -28.88 -7.88 21.92
CA ARG A 151 -30.32 -8.05 22.07
C ARG A 151 -30.82 -9.45 21.67
N GLY A 152 -29.93 -10.36 21.30
CA GLY A 152 -30.25 -11.76 20.95
C GLY A 152 -30.60 -11.97 19.48
N VAL A 153 -30.29 -11.02 18.60
CA VAL A 153 -30.43 -11.19 17.14
C VAL A 153 -29.20 -11.89 16.60
N ASP A 154 -29.38 -13.00 15.90
CA ASP A 154 -28.28 -13.71 15.23
C ASP A 154 -27.82 -12.91 14.00
N PRO A 155 -26.54 -12.48 13.93
CA PRO A 155 -26.01 -11.77 12.76
C PRO A 155 -25.84 -12.66 11.52
N GLY A 156 -25.95 -13.98 11.67
CA GLY A 156 -25.65 -14.93 10.60
C GLY A 156 -24.15 -15.20 10.44
N LEU A 157 -23.81 -15.92 9.37
CA LEU A 157 -22.45 -16.43 9.14
C LEU A 157 -21.79 -15.82 7.89
N ASP A 158 -22.55 -15.46 6.86
CA ASP A 158 -21.98 -15.00 5.60
C ASP A 158 -22.81 -13.95 4.84
N TRP A 159 -22.37 -13.65 3.61
CA TRP A 159 -22.94 -12.63 2.72
C TRP A 159 -24.41 -12.86 2.35
N ASN A 160 -24.94 -14.07 2.55
CA ASN A 160 -26.34 -14.39 2.31
C ASN A 160 -27.24 -14.02 3.50
N ASP A 161 -26.66 -13.87 4.70
CA ASP A 161 -27.44 -13.69 5.93
C ASP A 161 -27.66 -12.22 6.28
N HIS A 162 -26.82 -11.32 5.77
CA HIS A 162 -26.96 -9.88 6.00
C HIS A 162 -26.33 -9.06 4.87
N ASP A 163 -27.06 -8.05 4.40
CA ASP A 163 -26.65 -7.25 3.24
C ASP A 163 -25.39 -6.40 3.44
N HIS A 164 -24.93 -6.15 4.68
CA HIS A 164 -23.96 -5.10 4.99
C HIS A 164 -22.71 -5.59 5.71
N TRP A 165 -22.84 -6.16 6.92
CA TRP A 165 -21.65 -6.49 7.72
C TRP A 165 -20.64 -7.40 7.00
N PRO A 166 -21.03 -8.41 6.17
CA PRO A 166 -20.06 -9.28 5.51
C PRO A 166 -19.16 -8.55 4.51
N HIS A 167 -19.73 -7.66 3.69
CA HIS A 167 -18.94 -6.89 2.73
C HIS A 167 -18.20 -5.74 3.41
N CYS A 168 -18.77 -5.14 4.46
CA CYS A 168 -18.10 -4.13 5.27
C CYS A 168 -16.84 -4.73 5.91
N LEU A 169 -16.90 -6.00 6.35
CA LEU A 169 -15.77 -6.73 6.93
C LEU A 169 -14.62 -6.88 5.95
N ASP A 170 -14.92 -7.32 4.73
CA ASP A 170 -13.91 -7.41 3.66
C ASP A 170 -13.37 -6.03 3.26
N TYR A 171 -14.25 -5.01 3.11
CA TYR A 171 -13.87 -3.65 2.77
C TYR A 171 -12.93 -3.03 3.81
N MET A 172 -13.24 -3.16 5.10
CA MET A 172 -12.40 -2.63 6.18
C MET A 172 -11.05 -3.34 6.25
N ARG A 173 -11.04 -4.67 6.08
CA ARG A 173 -9.80 -5.43 5.99
C ARG A 173 -8.90 -4.94 4.85
N LYS A 174 -9.47 -4.75 3.66
CA LYS A 174 -8.74 -4.23 2.49
C LYS A 174 -8.28 -2.78 2.69
N SER A 175 -9.11 -1.95 3.32
CA SER A 175 -8.78 -0.56 3.64
C SER A 175 -7.59 -0.45 4.60
N ILE A 176 -7.54 -1.30 5.64
CA ILE A 176 -6.42 -1.36 6.58
C ILE A 176 -5.13 -1.78 5.87
N LEU A 177 -5.18 -2.84 5.04
CA LEU A 177 -4.00 -3.27 4.28
C LEU A 177 -3.55 -2.23 3.25
N CYS A 178 -4.49 -1.48 2.66
CA CYS A 178 -4.17 -0.41 1.73
C CYS A 178 -3.51 0.78 2.43
N ALA A 179 -4.00 1.15 3.62
CA ALA A 179 -3.40 2.20 4.43
C ALA A 179 -1.99 1.83 4.94
N ALA A 180 -1.78 0.54 5.26
CA ALA A 180 -0.50 -0.01 5.68
C ALA A 180 0.22 0.85 6.75
N ASP A 181 -0.50 1.22 7.81
CA ASP A 181 0.08 2.01 8.92
C ASP A 181 1.24 1.24 9.56
N GLY A 182 2.46 1.71 9.29
CA GLY A 182 3.70 1.13 9.79
C GLY A 182 4.14 1.64 11.16
N THR A 183 3.29 2.39 11.86
CA THR A 183 3.58 2.88 13.21
C THR A 183 3.80 1.70 14.17
N ILE A 184 4.91 1.72 14.92
CA ILE A 184 5.19 0.73 15.96
C ILE A 184 4.41 1.11 17.22
N GLU A 185 3.49 0.26 17.64
CA GLU A 185 2.72 0.49 18.87
C GLU A 185 3.46 0.00 20.11
N GLN A 186 3.43 0.83 21.16
CA GLN A 186 4.10 0.55 22.43
C GLN A 186 3.08 0.35 23.57
N GLN A 187 3.55 -0.21 24.68
CA GLN A 187 2.75 -0.29 25.91
C GLN A 187 2.55 1.13 26.47
N PRO A 188 1.31 1.56 26.76
CA PRO A 188 1.06 2.89 27.28
C PRO A 188 1.53 3.01 28.75
N ILE A 189 1.91 4.21 29.15
CA ILE A 189 2.19 4.56 30.54
C ILE A 189 0.87 4.94 31.23
N LEU A 190 0.52 4.23 32.29
CA LEU A 190 -0.66 4.49 33.09
C LEU A 190 -0.49 5.77 33.93
N PRO A 191 -1.60 6.39 34.42
CA PRO A 191 -1.51 7.62 35.23
C PRO A 191 -0.67 7.49 36.51
N ASN A 192 -0.50 6.28 37.03
CA ASN A 192 0.35 5.97 38.19
C ASN A 192 1.84 5.81 37.82
N GLY A 193 2.23 6.02 36.56
CA GLY A 193 3.60 5.88 36.06
C GLY A 193 4.02 4.45 35.70
N THR A 194 3.16 3.45 35.92
CA THR A 194 3.45 2.06 35.55
C THR A 194 3.16 1.78 34.08
N ILE A 195 3.86 0.82 33.49
CA ILE A 195 3.64 0.38 32.10
C ILE A 195 2.45 -0.60 32.08
N ALA A 196 1.48 -0.36 31.19
CA ALA A 196 0.32 -1.24 31.06
C ALA A 196 0.71 -2.62 30.46
N PRO A 197 0.09 -3.73 30.89
CA PRO A 197 0.40 -5.06 30.38
C PRO A 197 -0.28 -5.37 29.03
N PHE A 198 -0.49 -4.36 28.19
CA PHE A 198 -1.16 -4.46 26.88
C PHE A 198 -0.62 -3.40 25.92
N ILE A 199 -0.83 -3.60 24.62
CA ILE A 199 -0.54 -2.64 23.56
C ILE A 199 -1.89 -2.17 23.02
N ASP A 200 -2.13 -0.85 23.03
CA ASP A 200 -3.39 -0.25 22.57
C ASP A 200 -3.20 0.92 21.60
N GLY A 201 -1.95 1.29 21.30
CA GLY A 201 -1.62 2.37 20.38
C GLY A 201 -2.09 3.76 20.81
N SER A 202 -2.61 3.93 22.04
CA SER A 202 -3.33 5.13 22.47
C SER A 202 -2.43 6.33 22.73
N GLN A 203 -1.13 6.09 22.97
CA GLN A 203 -0.12 7.11 23.25
C GLN A 203 0.89 7.29 22.11
N ASP A 204 0.82 6.45 21.08
CA ASP A 204 1.75 6.50 19.95
C ASP A 204 1.34 7.60 18.94
N VAL A 205 2.34 8.26 18.37
CA VAL A 205 2.14 9.30 17.35
C VAL A 205 1.89 8.65 15.99
N ARG A 206 0.84 9.11 15.31
CA ARG A 206 0.35 8.59 14.03
C ARG A 206 0.51 9.62 12.94
N HIS A 207 0.74 9.16 11.71
CA HIS A 207 0.74 10.00 10.52
C HIS A 207 -0.59 9.79 9.76
N CYS A 208 -1.55 10.68 10.02
CA CYS A 208 -2.92 10.56 9.53
C CYS A 208 -3.14 11.41 8.28
N GLY A 209 -4.11 11.05 7.44
CA GLY A 209 -4.64 11.99 6.43
C GLY A 209 -5.43 13.13 7.09
N ASP A 210 -5.42 14.32 6.48
CA ASP A 210 -6.16 15.48 7.00
C ASP A 210 -7.69 15.36 6.80
N ASN A 211 -8.38 14.78 7.78
CA ASN A 211 -9.84 14.61 7.74
C ASN A 211 -10.62 15.93 7.76
N ARG A 212 -10.05 17.03 8.27
CA ARG A 212 -10.72 18.36 8.29
C ARG A 212 -11.02 18.81 6.88
N ARG A 213 -10.09 18.55 5.96
CA ARG A 213 -10.26 18.84 4.55
C ARG A 213 -11.36 17.98 3.92
N LEU A 214 -11.40 16.69 4.24
CA LEU A 214 -12.42 15.77 3.72
C LEU A 214 -13.82 16.13 4.22
N ILE A 215 -13.94 16.49 5.51
CA ILE A 215 -15.18 17.02 6.10
C ILE A 215 -15.61 18.31 5.39
N LYS A 216 -14.69 19.26 5.20
CA LYS A 216 -14.97 20.50 4.46
C LYS A 216 -15.41 20.20 3.03
N GLN A 217 -14.78 19.24 2.37
CA GLN A 217 -15.12 18.85 1.00
C GLN A 217 -16.53 18.26 0.90
N MET A 218 -16.92 17.35 1.81
CA MET A 218 -18.30 16.84 1.86
C MET A 218 -19.34 17.95 2.07
N LYS A 219 -19.03 18.93 2.94
CA LYS A 219 -19.89 20.11 3.13
C LYS A 219 -20.00 20.95 1.86
N THR A 220 -18.92 21.11 1.09
CA THR A 220 -18.96 21.80 -0.21
C THR A 220 -19.85 21.06 -1.22
N TYR A 221 -19.94 19.73 -1.15
CA TYR A 221 -20.90 18.94 -1.94
C TYR A 221 -22.35 18.99 -1.39
N GLY A 222 -22.64 19.89 -0.44
CA GLY A 222 -23.98 20.11 0.10
C GLY A 222 -24.42 19.08 1.14
N LYS A 223 -23.49 18.28 1.69
CA LYS A 223 -23.79 17.30 2.73
C LYS A 223 -23.73 17.91 4.13
N THR A 224 -24.68 17.60 4.99
CA THR A 224 -24.56 17.86 6.42
C THR A 224 -23.66 16.81 7.05
N VAL A 225 -22.49 17.22 7.54
CA VAL A 225 -21.51 16.32 8.18
C VAL A 225 -21.52 16.58 9.68
N ILE A 226 -21.82 15.54 10.46
CA ILE A 226 -21.86 15.56 11.93
C ILE A 226 -20.51 15.15 12.51
N THR A 227 -19.74 14.30 11.79
CA THR A 227 -18.39 13.89 12.17
C THR A 227 -17.54 15.08 12.60
N LYS A 228 -16.97 14.97 13.80
CA LYS A 228 -16.04 15.97 14.31
C LYS A 228 -14.65 15.75 13.71
N PRO A 229 -13.91 16.82 13.38
CA PRO A 229 -12.54 16.67 12.92
C PRO A 229 -11.64 16.07 14.00
N PHE A 230 -10.56 15.42 13.56
CA PHE A 230 -9.50 14.83 14.38
C PHE A 230 -8.12 15.28 13.86
N PRO A 231 -7.07 15.39 14.70
CA PRO A 231 -7.16 15.46 16.15
C PRO A 231 -7.92 16.71 16.61
#